data_AF-A0A7R9WEV0-F1
#
_entry.id   AF-A0A7R9WEV0-F1
#
_cell.length_a   1.000
_cell.length_b   1.000
_cell.length_c   1.000
_cell.angle_alpha   90.00
_cell.angle_beta   90.00
_cell.angle_gamma   90.00
#
_symmetry.space_group_name_H-M   'P 1'
#
loop_
_entity.id
_entity.type
_entity.pdbx_description
1 polymer ?
#
loop_
_entity_poly.entity_id
_entity_poly.type
_entity_poly.pdbx_seq_one_letter_code
_entity_poly.pdbx_strand_id
1 'polypeptide(L)'
;GLEADLQKLGLQENDKNPDEDIDDGKAFLPKLFELTGRVKIPVVISQLKRWLNDNEGKIIVFAHHHSVLDQIEASLKAIPTIRIDGKTSPKKRQELVVSFQKDTRVRVAVLSTTA
;
A
#
# COMPACT_ATOMS: atom_id res chain seq x y z
N GLY A 1 21.02 -13.35 10.85
CA GLY A 1 21.23 -12.61 12.12
C GLY A 1 21.08 -11.14 11.81
N LEU A 2 20.57 -10.35 12.74
CA LEU A 2 20.20 -8.94 12.54
C LEU A 2 21.29 -8.12 11.81
N GLU A 3 22.56 -8.43 12.05
CA GLU A 3 23.71 -7.81 11.37
C GLU A 3 23.81 -8.09 9.86
N ALA A 4 23.44 -9.29 9.41
CA ALA A 4 23.45 -9.65 7.99
C ALA A 4 22.34 -8.95 7.20
N ASP A 5 21.25 -8.57 7.86
CA ASP A 5 20.15 -7.82 7.25
C ASP A 5 20.47 -6.32 7.18
N LEU A 6 21.24 -5.80 8.15
CA LEU A 6 21.73 -4.42 8.18
C LEU A 6 22.75 -4.15 7.05
N GLN A 7 23.60 -5.11 6.73
CA GLN A 7 24.59 -4.96 5.65
C GLN A 7 23.97 -4.93 4.24
N LYS A 8 22.80 -5.54 4.05
CA LYS A 8 22.03 -5.49 2.78
C LYS A 8 21.29 -4.16 2.58
N LEU A 9 21.15 -3.35 3.62
CA LEU A 9 20.47 -2.04 3.57
C LEU A 9 21.41 -0.89 3.16
N GLY A 10 22.70 -1.16 2.90
CA GLY A 10 23.61 -0.20 2.26
C GLY A 10 24.10 0.93 3.17
N LEU A 11 23.96 0.81 4.49
CA LEU A 11 24.55 1.74 5.44
C LEU A 11 26.01 1.34 5.65
N GLN A 12 26.89 1.77 4.75
CA GLN A 12 28.33 1.81 5.05
C GLN A 12 28.58 3.00 5.97
N GLU A 13 29.25 2.76 7.10
CA GLU A 13 29.86 3.83 7.89
C GLU A 13 30.94 4.49 7.03
N ASN A 14 30.60 5.61 6.39
CA ASN A 14 31.55 6.46 5.72
C ASN A 14 31.94 7.57 6.70
N ASP A 15 33.21 7.56 7.06
CA ASP A 15 33.91 8.60 7.81
C ASP A 15 33.95 9.87 6.94
N LYS A 16 32.91 10.70 7.01
CA LYS A 16 32.80 11.95 6.27
C LYS A 16 32.33 13.11 7.14
N ASN A 17 32.91 14.25 6.79
CA ASN A 17 32.88 15.56 7.45
C ASN A 17 31.46 15.98 7.91
N PRO A 18 31.26 16.45 9.17
CA PRO A 18 29.93 16.63 9.77
C PRO A 18 29.11 17.83 9.24
N ASP A 19 29.64 18.62 8.31
CA ASP A 19 29.00 19.85 7.82
C ASP A 19 28.30 19.71 6.45
N GLU A 20 28.43 18.56 5.78
CA GLU A 20 27.66 18.21 4.58
C GLU A 20 26.89 16.92 4.85
N ASP A 21 25.62 17.02 5.24
CA ASP A 21 24.52 16.07 4.95
C ASP A 21 23.35 16.28 5.94
N ILE A 22 22.63 17.40 5.80
CA ILE A 22 21.29 17.56 6.38
C ILE A 22 20.26 17.31 5.26
N ASP A 23 20.23 16.10 4.68
CA ASP A 23 19.11 15.68 3.82
C ASP A 23 18.74 14.18 3.90
N ASP A 24 19.57 13.33 4.52
CA ASP A 24 19.32 11.89 4.59
C ASP A 24 18.11 11.49 5.45
N GLY A 25 17.77 12.28 6.46
CA GLY A 25 16.62 12.02 7.34
C GLY A 25 15.26 12.07 6.64
N LYS A 26 15.14 12.85 5.55
CA LYS A 26 13.88 12.97 4.78
C LYS A 26 13.67 11.83 3.80
N ALA A 27 14.73 11.25 3.25
CA ALA A 27 14.67 10.11 2.34
C ALA A 27 14.53 8.75 3.06
N PHE A 28 14.99 8.66 4.31
CA PHE A 28 14.94 7.42 5.10
C PHE A 28 13.52 7.04 5.54
N LEU A 29 12.71 8.02 5.94
CA LEU A 29 11.35 7.79 6.46
C LEU A 29 10.38 7.21 5.42
N PRO A 30 10.27 7.72 4.17
CA PRO A 30 9.45 7.13 3.13
C PRO A 30 9.81 5.67 2.84
N LYS A 31 11.10 5.34 2.88
CA LYS A 31 11.60 3.98 2.63
C LYS A 31 11.29 3.04 3.80
N LEU A 32 11.38 3.54 5.04
CA LEU A 32 10.96 2.79 6.23
C LEU A 32 9.45 2.54 6.26
N PHE A 33 8.62 3.51 5.84
CA PHE A 33 7.18 3.32 5.67
C PHE A 33 6.84 2.30 4.58
N GLU A 34 7.58 2.30 3.48
CA GLU A 34 7.43 1.29 2.44
C GLU A 34 7.78 -0.12 2.96
N LEU A 35 8.94 -0.27 3.63
CA LEU A 35 9.39 -1.55 4.18
C LEU A 35 8.41 -2.09 5.22
N THR A 36 7.99 -1.27 6.18
CA THR A 36 7.00 -1.69 7.19
C THR A 36 5.62 -1.94 6.58
N GLY A 37 5.24 -1.21 5.53
CA GLY A 37 4.03 -1.47 4.75
C GLY A 37 4.04 -2.87 4.12
N ARG A 38 5.16 -3.27 3.50
CA ARG A 38 5.33 -4.60 2.88
C ARG A 38 5.20 -5.75 3.87
N VAL A 39 5.83 -5.67 5.04
CA VAL A 39 5.76 -6.74 6.05
C VAL A 39 4.36 -6.87 6.65
N LYS A 40 3.58 -5.79 6.67
CA LYS A 40 2.19 -5.80 7.13
C LYS A 40 1.21 -6.40 6.12
N ILE A 41 1.57 -6.49 4.83
CA ILE A 41 0.67 -6.98 3.77
C ILE A 41 0.03 -8.33 4.11
N PRO A 42 0.78 -9.39 4.47
CA PRO A 42 0.16 -10.71 4.68
C PRO A 42 -0.92 -10.68 5.78
N VAL A 43 -0.68 -9.94 6.86
CA VAL A 43 -1.62 -9.78 7.97
C VAL A 43 -2.83 -8.94 7.56
N VAL A 44 -2.62 -7.85 6.80
CA VAL A 44 -3.71 -7.02 6.26
C VAL A 44 -4.62 -7.84 5.34
N ILE A 45 -4.05 -8.63 4.43
CA ILE A 45 -4.81 -9.49 3.52
C ILE A 45 -5.58 -10.56 4.28
N SER A 46 -4.96 -11.20 5.28
CA SER A 46 -5.63 -12.19 6.12
C SER A 46 -6.84 -11.58 6.84
N GLN A 47 -6.69 -10.38 7.41
CA GLN A 47 -7.78 -9.69 8.09
C GLN A 47 -8.88 -9.26 7.12
N LEU A 48 -8.51 -8.75 5.94
CA LEU A 48 -9.47 -8.34 4.92
C LEU A 48 -10.30 -9.53 4.42
N LYS A 49 -9.66 -10.67 4.13
CA LYS A 49 -10.37 -11.89 3.72
C LYS A 49 -11.30 -12.40 4.82
N ARG A 50 -10.84 -12.42 6.08
CA ARG A 50 -11.68 -12.77 7.22
C ARG A 50 -12.89 -11.84 7.33
N TRP A 51 -12.68 -10.53 7.27
CA TRP A 51 -13.76 -9.55 7.33
C TRP A 51 -14.76 -9.74 6.19
N LEU A 52 -14.30 -10.01 4.97
CA LEU A 52 -15.16 -10.26 3.80
C LEU A 52 -16.01 -11.53 3.91
N ASN A 53 -15.50 -12.55 4.61
CA ASN A 53 -16.23 -13.78 4.91
C ASN A 53 -17.27 -13.57 6.01
N ASP A 54 -16.91 -12.79 7.05
CA ASP A 54 -17.74 -12.61 8.25
C ASP A 54 -18.82 -11.52 8.08
N ASN A 55 -18.74 -10.72 7.01
CA ASN A 55 -19.62 -9.57 6.76
C ASN A 55 -20.13 -9.60 5.32
N GLU A 56 -21.27 -8.97 5.04
CA GLU A 56 -21.79 -8.74 3.67
C GLU A 56 -21.55 -7.31 3.16
N GLY A 57 -21.03 -6.44 4.03
CA GLY A 57 -20.80 -5.02 3.71
C GLY A 57 -19.66 -4.77 2.72
N LYS A 58 -19.48 -3.48 2.39
CA LYS A 58 -18.37 -3.00 1.56
C LYS A 58 -17.28 -2.38 2.43
N ILE A 59 -16.03 -2.50 2.00
CA ILE A 59 -14.87 -1.94 2.69
C ILE A 59 -13.99 -1.13 1.75
N ILE A 60 -13.42 -0.06 2.30
CA ILE A 60 -12.47 0.81 1.63
C ILE A 60 -11.11 0.64 2.31
N VAL A 61 -10.08 0.34 1.53
CA VAL A 61 -8.71 0.17 1.97
C VAL A 61 -7.88 1.32 1.43
N PHE A 62 -7.32 2.13 2.34
CA PHE A 62 -6.44 3.23 1.98
C PHE A 62 -4.97 2.82 2.10
N ALA A 63 -4.16 3.13 1.09
CA ALA A 63 -2.71 2.99 1.17
C ALA A 63 -1.98 4.06 0.36
N HIS A 64 -0.77 4.44 0.78
CA HIS A 64 -0.02 5.49 0.09
C HIS A 64 0.82 4.96 -1.08
N HIS A 65 1.49 3.82 -0.90
CA HIS A 65 2.46 3.33 -1.88
C HIS A 65 1.79 2.47 -2.95
N HIS A 66 2.08 2.73 -4.23
CA HIS A 66 1.60 1.90 -5.34
C HIS A 66 1.98 0.42 -5.15
N SER A 67 3.19 0.12 -4.68
CA SER A 67 3.62 -1.26 -4.40
C SER A 67 2.77 -1.97 -3.35
N VAL A 68 2.18 -1.24 -2.41
CA VAL A 68 1.23 -1.77 -1.41
C VAL A 68 -0.13 -2.00 -2.06
N LEU A 69 -0.64 -1.02 -2.84
CA LEU A 69 -1.90 -1.15 -3.58
C LEU A 69 -1.85 -2.35 -4.55
N ASP A 70 -0.75 -2.50 -5.30
CA ASP A 70 -0.53 -3.59 -6.26
C ASP A 70 -0.56 -4.96 -5.54
N GLN A 71 0.09 -5.08 -4.39
CA GLN A 71 0.09 -6.32 -3.60
C GLN A 71 -1.29 -6.67 -3.05
N ILE A 72 -2.05 -5.66 -2.61
CA ILE A 72 -3.42 -5.86 -2.11
C ILE A 72 -4.32 -6.34 -3.25
N GLU A 73 -4.30 -5.65 -4.39
CA GLU A 73 -5.06 -6.02 -5.59
C GLU A 73 -4.70 -7.43 -6.08
N ALA A 74 -3.40 -7.75 -6.16
CA ALA A 74 -2.94 -9.08 -6.55
C ALA A 74 -3.43 -10.20 -5.61
N SER A 75 -3.52 -9.90 -4.31
CA SER A 75 -3.97 -10.84 -3.28
C SER A 75 -5.49 -11.09 -3.27
N LEU A 76 -6.24 -10.21 -3.93
CA LEU A 76 -7.70 -10.21 -4.00
C LEU A 76 -8.23 -10.55 -5.39
N LYS A 77 -7.41 -11.02 -6.33
CA LYS A 77 -7.81 -11.32 -7.74
C LYS A 77 -9.08 -12.17 -7.90
N ALA A 78 -9.42 -13.01 -6.93
CA ALA A 78 -10.63 -13.83 -6.93
C ALA A 78 -11.91 -13.09 -6.49
N ILE A 79 -11.77 -11.85 -6.02
CA ILE A 79 -12.85 -11.02 -5.48
C ILE A 79 -12.97 -9.78 -6.37
N PRO A 80 -14.19 -9.42 -6.84
CA PRO A 80 -14.38 -8.18 -7.58
C PRO A 80 -14.01 -6.96 -6.73
N THR A 81 -13.00 -6.20 -7.16
CA THR A 81 -12.50 -5.01 -6.48
C THR A 81 -12.38 -3.83 -7.45
N ILE A 82 -12.44 -2.61 -6.94
CA ILE A 82 -11.97 -1.42 -7.68
C ILE A 82 -10.67 -0.89 -7.11
N ARG A 83 -9.92 -0.18 -7.95
CA ARG A 83 -8.76 0.61 -7.55
C ARG A 83 -8.87 2.03 -8.09
N ILE A 84 -8.64 3.01 -7.23
CA ILE A 84 -8.52 4.42 -7.64
C ILE A 84 -7.24 4.97 -7.02
N ASP A 85 -6.35 5.44 -7.87
CA ASP A 85 -5.10 6.11 -7.48
C ASP A 85 -4.83 7.33 -8.37
N GLY A 86 -3.69 7.99 -8.18
CA GLY A 86 -3.30 9.18 -8.95
C GLY A 86 -3.17 8.96 -10.47
N LYS A 87 -3.17 7.71 -10.95
CA LYS A 87 -3.14 7.37 -12.38
C LYS A 87 -4.55 7.20 -12.95
N THR A 88 -5.59 7.24 -12.12
CA THR A 88 -6.97 7.01 -12.51
C THR A 88 -7.59 8.29 -13.07
N SER A 89 -7.97 8.28 -14.35
CA SER A 89 -8.60 9.45 -15.00
C SER A 89 -9.94 9.83 -14.35
N PRO A 90 -10.39 11.09 -14.42
CA PRO A 90 -11.66 11.51 -13.82
C PRO A 90 -12.87 10.70 -14.30
N LYS A 91 -12.94 10.42 -15.61
CA LYS A 91 -14.00 9.58 -16.18
C LYS A 91 -13.97 8.17 -15.58
N LYS A 92 -12.79 7.54 -15.54
CA LYS A 92 -12.64 6.19 -14.99
C LYS A 92 -12.95 6.14 -13.50
N ARG A 93 -12.53 7.16 -12.75
CA ARG A 93 -12.84 7.33 -11.33
C ARG A 93 -14.35 7.31 -11.11
N GLN A 94 -15.11 8.08 -11.89
CA GLN A 94 -16.56 8.11 -11.78
C GLN A 94 -17.20 6.74 -12.08
N GLU A 95 -16.75 6.04 -13.12
CA GLU A 95 -17.22 4.68 -13.45
C GLU A 95 -16.97 3.70 -12.30
N LEU A 96 -15.77 3.75 -11.70
CA LEU A 96 -15.38 2.89 -10.59
C LEU A 96 -16.19 3.19 -9.33
N VAL A 97 -16.41 4.47 -9.00
CA VAL A 97 -17.27 4.88 -7.88
C VAL A 97 -18.68 4.34 -8.07
N VAL A 98 -19.27 4.49 -9.27
CA VAL A 98 -20.59 3.95 -9.59
C VAL A 98 -20.60 2.43 -9.47
N SER A 99 -19.57 1.74 -9.97
CA SER A 99 -19.44 0.28 -9.84
C SER A 99 -19.40 -0.15 -8.38
N PHE A 100 -18.60 0.51 -7.54
CA PHE A 100 -18.51 0.19 -6.12
C PHE A 100 -19.78 0.55 -5.36
N GLN A 101 -20.56 1.53 -5.79
CA GLN A 101 -21.83 1.86 -5.12
C GLN A 101 -22.97 0.93 -5.54
N LYS A 102 -23.07 0.58 -6.83
CA LYS A 102 -24.25 -0.10 -7.40
C LYS A 102 -24.09 -1.61 -7.57
N ASP A 103 -22.89 -2.13 -7.82
CA ASP A 103 -22.67 -3.57 -7.98
C ASP A 103 -22.44 -4.21 -6.61
N THR A 104 -23.34 -5.08 -6.18
CA THR A 104 -23.25 -5.78 -4.87
C THR A 104 -22.08 -6.75 -4.80
N ARG A 105 -21.56 -7.21 -5.94
CA ARG A 105 -20.40 -8.13 -6.01
C ARG A 105 -19.08 -7.41 -5.74
N VAL A 106 -19.03 -6.10 -6.02
CA VAL A 106 -17.83 -5.28 -5.83
C VAL A 106 -17.81 -4.78 -4.38
N ARG A 107 -17.11 -5.52 -3.52
CA ARG A 107 -17.14 -5.30 -2.07
C ARG A 107 -15.90 -4.62 -1.49
N VAL A 108 -14.85 -4.46 -2.28
CA VAL A 108 -13.60 -3.81 -1.86
C VAL A 108 -13.23 -2.68 -2.80
N ALA A 109 -12.91 -1.52 -2.23
CA ALA A 109 -12.26 -0.43 -2.94
C ALA A 109 -10.86 -0.19 -2.37
N VAL A 110 -9.85 -0.19 -3.24
CA VAL A 110 -8.45 0.07 -2.88
C VAL A 110 -8.09 1.47 -3.37
N LEU A 111 -7.89 2.41 -2.45
CA LEU A 111 -7.74 3.83 -2.75
C LEU A 111 -6.37 4.35 -2.31
N SER A 112 -5.77 5.24 -3.09
CA SER A 112 -4.62 6.01 -2.59
C SER A 112 -5.07 7.08 -1.58
N THR A 113 -4.31 7.28 -0.50
CA THR A 113 -4.59 8.33 0.51
C THR A 113 -4.45 9.74 -0.05
N THR A 114 -3.59 9.90 -1.04
CA THR A 114 -3.35 11.15 -1.76
C THR A 114 -3.75 10.85 -3.20
N ALA A 115 -4.98 11.19 -3.57
CA ALA A 115 -5.59 10.85 -4.86
C ALA A 115 -6.23 12.08 -5.51
#